data_AF-A0A970Z934-F1
#
_entry.id   AF-A0A970Z934-F1
#
_cell.length_a   1.000
_cell.length_b   1.000
_cell.length_c   1.000
_cell.angle_alpha   90.00
_cell.angle_beta   90.00
_cell.angle_gamma   90.00
#
_symmetry.space_group_name_H-M   'P 1'
#
loop_
_entity.id
_entity.type
_entity.pdbx_description
1 polymer ?
#
loop_
_entity_poly.entity_id
_entity_poly.type
_entity_poly.pdbx_seq_one_letter_code
_entity_poly.pdbx_strand_id
1 'polypeptide(L)'
;MIDVQVKGGTLEQAEIDAYIVRGRELYPNRILSGIDIDVDGEYVGLTYHFAQVPFERIRRITGYLVGTVDRFNDAKKAELKDRLKHSI
;
A
#
# COMPACT_ATOMS: atom_id res chain seq x y z
N MET A 1 15.97 4.79 -1.49
CA MET A 1 16.16 5.75 -2.60
C MET A 1 14.78 5.93 -3.22
N ILE A 2 14.34 7.17 -3.42
CA ILE A 2 13.01 7.47 -4.00
C ILE A 2 13.21 7.54 -5.51
N ASP A 3 12.37 6.84 -6.27
CA ASP A 3 12.40 6.92 -7.74
C ASP A 3 11.82 8.28 -8.18
N VAL A 4 12.56 9.02 -9.00
CA VAL A 4 12.15 10.35 -9.47
C VAL A 4 12.11 10.34 -10.99
N GLN A 5 10.94 10.62 -11.55
CA GLN A 5 10.75 10.74 -13.00
C GLN A 5 10.27 12.13 -13.33
N VAL A 6 11.03 12.85 -14.16
CA VAL A 6 10.66 14.19 -14.65
C VAL A 6 10.29 14.09 -16.13
N LYS A 7 9.13 14.62 -16.50
CA LYS A 7 8.61 14.68 -17.87
C LYS A 7 8.33 16.13 -18.26
N GLY A 8 8.44 16.44 -19.55
CA GLY A 8 8.08 17.76 -20.10
C GLY A 8 9.10 18.88 -19.86
N GLY A 9 10.21 18.63 -19.16
CA GLY A 9 11.22 19.66 -18.91
C GLY A 9 12.39 19.18 -18.04
N THR A 10 13.19 20.15 -17.58
CA THR A 10 14.28 19.96 -16.61
C THR A 10 13.98 20.79 -15.38
N LEU A 11 14.23 20.22 -14.19
CA LEU A 11 14.05 20.90 -12.90
C LEU A 11 15.36 20.91 -12.14
N GLU A 12 15.53 21.90 -11.27
CA GLU A 12 16.66 21.94 -10.36
C GLU A 12 16.51 20.89 -9.24
N GLN A 13 17.64 20.34 -8.79
CA GLN A 13 17.63 19.32 -7.74
C GLN A 13 17.00 19.85 -6.43
N ALA A 14 17.22 21.12 -6.09
CA ALA A 14 16.64 21.74 -4.91
C ALA A 14 15.11 21.78 -4.96
N GLU A 15 14.53 21.96 -6.14
CA GLU A 15 13.08 21.98 -6.34
C GLU A 15 12.48 20.57 -6.24
N ILE A 16 13.15 19.58 -6.85
CA ILE A 16 12.80 18.16 -6.71
C ILE A 16 12.80 17.75 -5.23
N ASP A 17 13.84 18.14 -4.48
CA ASP A 17 13.96 17.84 -3.06
C ASP A 17 12.83 18.49 -2.25
N ALA A 18 12.44 19.73 -2.59
CA ALA A 18 11.29 20.40 -1.97
C ALA A 18 9.97 19.65 -2.21
N TYR A 19 9.75 19.12 -3.43
CA TYR A 19 8.55 18.31 -3.71
C TYR A 19 8.55 16.97 -2.95
N ILE A 20 9.71 16.35 -2.78
CA ILE A 20 9.85 15.14 -1.95
C ILE A 20 9.55 15.44 -0.48
N VAL A 21 10.07 16.54 0.06
CA VAL A 21 9.81 16.97 1.45
C VAL A 21 8.31 17.22 1.65
N ARG A 22 7.69 17.98 0.74
CA ARG A 22 6.24 18.23 0.77
C ARG A 22 5.44 16.92 0.74
N GLY A 23 5.83 15.95 -0.08
CA GLY A 23 5.18 14.63 -0.15
C GLY A 23 5.25 13.87 1.18
N ARG A 24 6.39 13.95 1.89
CA ARG A 24 6.55 13.33 3.22
C ARG A 24 5.71 14.01 4.30
N GLU A 25 5.60 15.33 4.25
CA GLU A 25 4.80 16.11 5.21
C GLU A 25 3.29 15.91 5.01
N LEU A 26 2.83 15.85 3.75
CA LEU A 26 1.42 15.61 3.44
C LEU A 26 0.98 14.18 3.81
N TYR A 27 1.89 13.20 3.72
CA TYR A 27 1.59 11.79 3.94
C TYR A 27 2.52 11.14 4.98
N PRO A 28 2.48 11.58 6.26
CA PRO A 28 3.45 11.18 7.28
C PRO A 28 3.43 9.69 7.62
N ASN A 29 2.29 9.02 7.41
CA ASN A 29 2.10 7.60 7.71
C ASN A 29 2.29 6.68 6.51
N ARG A 30 2.71 7.21 5.35
CA ARG A 30 2.97 6.43 4.14
C ARG A 30 4.43 6.52 3.75
N ILE A 31 4.98 5.42 3.28
CA ILE A 31 6.35 5.37 2.80
C ILE A 31 6.33 5.78 1.33
N LEU A 32 6.86 6.96 1.02
CA LEU A 32 7.00 7.43 -0.36
C LEU A 32 8.07 6.58 -1.08
N SER A 33 7.66 5.91 -2.16
CA SER A 33 8.55 5.07 -2.98
C SER A 33 9.01 5.79 -4.26
N GLY A 34 8.20 6.68 -4.80
CA GLY A 34 8.53 7.42 -6.01
C GLY A 34 7.68 8.68 -6.20
N ILE A 35 8.11 9.52 -7.13
CA ILE A 35 7.40 10.72 -7.55
C ILE A 35 7.56 10.91 -9.06
N ASP A 36 6.44 11.11 -9.76
CA ASP A 36 6.43 11.59 -11.13
C ASP A 36 6.11 13.08 -11.14
N ILE A 37 6.95 13.84 -11.84
CA ILE A 37 6.82 15.29 -11.98
C ILE A 37 6.61 15.59 -13.46
N ASP A 38 5.44 16.12 -13.79
CA ASP A 38 5.07 16.54 -15.14
C ASP A 38 5.13 18.07 -15.21
N VAL A 39 6.07 18.60 -16.02
CA VAL A 39 6.28 20.03 -16.16
C VAL A 39 5.47 20.56 -17.35
N ASP A 40 4.56 21.49 -17.09
CA ASP A 40 3.76 22.18 -18.11
C ASP A 40 3.88 23.70 -17.95
N GLY A 41 4.91 24.26 -18.60
CA GLY A 41 5.23 25.68 -18.52
C GLY A 41 5.61 26.11 -17.10
N GLU A 42 4.76 26.94 -16.48
CA GLU A 42 4.93 27.43 -15.10
C GLU A 42 4.33 26.50 -14.04
N TYR A 43 3.64 25.44 -14.44
CA TYR A 43 2.95 24.52 -13.54
C TYR A 43 3.65 23.16 -13.50
N VAL A 44 3.49 22.48 -12.36
CA VAL A 44 3.95 21.10 -12.18
C VAL A 44 2.84 20.20 -11.66
N GLY A 45 2.63 19.08 -12.36
CA GLY A 45 1.81 17.97 -11.89
C GLY A 45 2.65 17.00 -11.06
N LEU A 46 2.22 16.69 -9.84
CA LEU A 46 2.93 15.76 -8.96
C LEU A 46 2.10 14.51 -8.71
N THR A 47 2.64 13.36 -9.08
CA THR A 47 2.05 12.04 -8.77
C THR A 47 2.95 11.31 -7.78
N TYR A 48 2.44 11.06 -6.58
CA TYR A 48 3.18 10.35 -5.53
C TYR A 48 2.89 8.86 -5.56
N HIS A 49 3.94 8.05 -5.59
CA HIS A 49 3.88 6.60 -5.47
C HIS A 49 4.30 6.17 -4.08
N PHE A 50 3.52 5.28 -3.46
CA PHE A 50 3.79 4.79 -2.10
C PHE A 50 4.16 3.31 -2.13
N ALA A 51 5.05 2.92 -1.23
CA ALA A 51 5.38 1.54 -1.03
C ALA A 51 4.14 0.77 -0.54
N GLN A 52 3.99 -0.46 -1.03
CA GLN A 52 2.93 -1.35 -0.58
C GLN A 52 3.16 -1.72 0.89
N VAL A 53 2.13 -1.50 1.71
CA VAL A 53 2.13 -1.94 3.10
C VAL A 53 1.61 -3.38 3.14
N PRO A 54 2.33 -4.33 3.76
CA PRO A 54 1.83 -5.69 3.91
C PRO A 54 0.54 -5.68 4.73
N PHE A 55 -0.48 -6.39 4.24
CA PHE A 55 -1.73 -6.59 4.97
C PHE A 55 -2.03 -8.08 5.07
N GLU A 56 -2.55 -8.49 6.23
CA GLU A 56 -3.02 -9.85 6.42
C GLU A 56 -4.50 -9.93 6.00
N ARG A 57 -4.84 -10.92 5.18
CA ARG A 57 -6.23 -11.21 4.84
C ARG A 57 -6.85 -12.05 5.96
N ILE A 58 -7.66 -11.41 6.80
CA ILE A 58 -8.53 -12.14 7.73
C ILE A 58 -9.79 -12.61 7.01
N ARG A 59 -10.28 -13.79 7.38
CA ARG A 59 -11.49 -14.41 6.80
C ARG A 59 -12.36 -15.00 7.89
N ARG A 60 -13.65 -15.16 7.59
CA ARG A 60 -14.56 -15.94 8.44
C ARG A 60 -14.44 -17.41 8.10
N ILE A 61 -13.87 -18.19 9.01
CA ILE A 61 -13.82 -19.65 8.92
C ILE A 61 -14.72 -20.17 10.03
N THR A 62 -15.74 -20.95 9.68
CA THR A 62 -16.73 -21.48 10.65
C THR A 62 -17.24 -20.41 11.63
N GLY A 63 -17.50 -19.18 11.14
CA GLY A 63 -17.98 -18.07 11.97
C GLY A 63 -16.90 -17.18 12.62
N TYR A 64 -15.66 -17.66 12.77
CA TYR A 64 -14.57 -16.93 13.45
C TYR A 64 -13.75 -16.06 12.48
N LEU A 65 -13.44 -14.82 12.87
CA LEU A 65 -12.53 -13.92 12.15
C LEU A 65 -11.07 -14.31 12.44
N VAL A 66 -10.45 -15.01 11.51
CA VAL A 66 -9.07 -15.52 11.66
C VAL A 66 -8.32 -15.44 10.33
N GLY A 67 -7.01 -15.19 10.36
CA GLY A 67 -6.15 -15.30 9.17
C GLY A 67 -5.87 -16.75 8.80
N THR A 68 -5.28 -17.48 9.74
CA THR A 68 -4.95 -18.91 9.62
C THR A 68 -5.67 -19.76 10.69
N VAL A 69 -5.66 -21.09 10.51
CA VAL A 69 -6.28 -22.05 11.44
C VAL A 69 -5.27 -22.62 12.45
N ASP A 70 -4.03 -22.14 12.45
CA ASP A 70 -2.93 -22.70 13.24
C ASP A 70 -3.18 -22.60 14.75
N ARG A 71 -3.93 -21.57 15.17
CA ARG A 71 -4.30 -21.30 16.56
C ARG A 71 -5.61 -21.98 17.00
N PHE A 72 -6.20 -22.85 16.17
CA PHE A 72 -7.46 -23.51 16.54
C PHE A 72 -7.22 -24.55 17.63
N ASN A 73 -8.06 -24.53 18.66
CA ASN A 73 -8.17 -25.64 19.60
C ASN A 73 -8.90 -26.82 18.95
N ASP A 74 -8.94 -27.96 19.63
CA ASP A 74 -9.47 -29.19 19.06
C ASP A 74 -10.97 -29.10 18.71
N ALA A 75 -11.75 -28.38 19.52
CA ALA A 75 -13.17 -28.13 19.25
C ALA A 75 -13.37 -27.35 17.93
N LYS A 76 -12.62 -26.27 17.71
CA LYS A 76 -12.70 -25.48 16.46
C LYS A 76 -12.19 -26.26 15.25
N LYS A 77 -11.19 -27.13 15.44
CA LYS A 77 -10.72 -28.02 14.37
C LYS A 77 -11.77 -29.06 13.98
N ALA A 78 -12.54 -29.59 14.94
CA ALA A 78 -13.66 -30.49 14.65
C ALA A 78 -14.74 -29.77 13.83
N GLU A 79 -15.17 -28.58 14.26
CA GLU A 79 -16.14 -27.75 13.52
C GLU A 79 -15.67 -27.45 12.07
N LEU A 80 -14.38 -27.17 11.89
CA LEU A 80 -13.79 -26.96 10.56
C LEU A 80 -13.86 -28.22 9.68
N LYS A 81 -13.68 -29.42 10.26
CA LYS A 81 -13.78 -30.69 9.52
C LYS A 81 -15.22 -30.96 9.07
N ASP A 82 -16.20 -30.59 9.88
CA ASP A 82 -17.62 -30.80 9.60
C ASP A 82 -18.21 -29.76 8.63
N ARG A 83 -17.43 -28.71 8.31
CA ARG A 83 -17.87 -27.64 7.42
C ARG A 83 -18.11 -28.14 5.98
N LEU A 84 -19.34 -27.98 5.50
CA LEU A 84 -19.69 -28.17 4.09
C LEU A 84 -19.25 -26.98 3.22
N LYS A 85 -18.56 -27.27 2.12
CA LYS A 85 -18.17 -26.29 1.10
C LYS A 85 -19.22 -26.31 -0.01
N HIS A 86 -19.92 -25.19 -0.19
CA HIS A 86 -20.82 -25.01 -1.32
C HIS A 86 -20.02 -24.41 -2.48
N SER A 87 -20.07 -25.03 -3.66
CA SER A 87 -19.66 -24.38 -4.91
C SER A 87 -20.80 -23.49 -5.40
N ILE A 88 -20.46 -22.30 -5.89
CA ILE A 88 -21.36 -21.43 -6.66
C ILE A 88 -21.14 -21.77 -8.13
#